data_AF-A0A9E4N6C4-F1
#
_entry.id   AF-A0A9E4N6C4-F1
#
_cell.length_a   1.000
_cell.length_b   1.000
_cell.length_c   1.000
_cell.angle_alpha   90.00
_cell.angle_beta   90.00
_cell.angle_gamma   90.00
#
_symmetry.space_group_name_H-M   'P 1'
#
loop_
_entity.id
_entity.type
_entity.pdbx_description
1 polymer ?
#
loop_
_entity_poly.entity_id
_entity_poly.type
_entity_poly.pdbx_seq_one_letter_code
_entity_poly.pdbx_strand_id
1 'polypeptide(L)'
;MSLTNGLNKGYEDKEFYSIFLSKPFGESQEHRWNNIFIYEEGGGKWNRFDVEYTFTDTLLASVEWNNYWGEENTTFGQFRDSSNFQVGLKWIIE
;
A
#
# COMPACT_ATOMS: atom_id res chain seq x y z
N MET A 1 7.89 -3.37 -25.83
CA MET A 1 8.94 -2.47 -25.33
C MET A 1 8.45 -1.03 -25.49
N SER A 2 8.02 -0.38 -24.41
CA SER A 2 7.69 1.05 -24.47
C SER A 2 9.00 1.85 -24.38
N LEU A 3 9.26 2.67 -25.39
CA LEU A 3 10.46 3.52 -25.51
C LEU A 3 10.50 4.69 -24.51
N THR A 4 9.55 4.77 -23.58
CA THR A 4 9.40 5.88 -22.63
C THR A 4 10.39 5.88 -21.47
N ASN A 5 11.12 4.79 -21.19
CA ASN A 5 12.12 4.75 -20.11
C ASN A 5 13.50 5.35 -20.52
N GLY A 6 13.55 6.24 -21.51
CA GLY A 6 14.75 7.05 -21.80
C GLY A 6 16.06 6.28 -22.07
N LEU A 7 16.01 5.01 -22.52
CA LEU A 7 17.17 4.12 -22.67
C LEU A 7 17.88 3.76 -21.34
N ASN A 8 17.22 3.90 -20.19
CA ASN A 8 17.78 3.48 -18.91
C ASN A 8 18.00 1.97 -18.88
N LYS A 9 19.14 1.57 -18.30
CA LYS A 9 19.57 0.17 -18.19
C LYS A 9 18.55 -0.60 -17.35
N GLY A 10 17.87 -1.57 -17.96
CA GLY A 10 17.07 -2.54 -17.20
C GLY A 10 18.00 -3.33 -16.29
N TYR A 11 17.70 -3.35 -14.99
CA TYR A 11 18.38 -4.24 -14.06
C TYR A 11 17.97 -5.69 -14.39
N GLU A 12 18.95 -6.58 -14.54
CA GLU A 12 18.73 -8.01 -14.87
C GLU A 12 18.04 -8.73 -13.71
N ASP A 13 18.44 -8.39 -12.48
CA ASP A 13 17.78 -8.77 -11.23
C ASP A 13 17.37 -7.48 -10.50
N LYS A 14 16.11 -7.42 -10.03
CA LYS A 14 15.60 -6.35 -9.19
C LYS A 14 15.19 -6.92 -7.84
N GLU A 15 15.83 -6.47 -6.77
CA GLU A 15 15.44 -6.89 -5.43
C GLU A 15 14.34 -6.00 -4.85
N PHE A 16 13.40 -6.66 -4.16
CA PHE A 16 12.29 -6.00 -3.49
C PHE A 16 12.30 -6.37 -2.01
N TYR A 17 12.28 -5.35 -1.17
CA TYR A 17 12.23 -5.51 0.28
C TYR A 17 10.86 -5.05 0.76
N SER A 18 10.10 -5.96 1.36
CA SER A 18 8.78 -5.64 1.93
C SER A 18 8.80 -5.78 3.45
N ILE A 19 8.30 -4.77 4.14
CA ILE A 19 8.05 -4.79 5.58
C ILE A 19 6.54 -4.68 5.78
N PHE A 20 5.96 -5.66 6.47
CA PHE A 20 4.54 -5.67 6.84
C PHE A 20 4.38 -5.57 8.35
N LEU A 21 3.67 -4.54 8.78
CA LEU A 21 3.29 -4.32 10.17
C LEU A 21 1.78 -4.46 10.28
N SER A 22 1.32 -5.39 11.11
CA SER A 22 -0.10 -5.54 11.42
C SER A 22 -0.25 -5.73 12.91
N LYS A 23 -1.21 -5.02 13.51
CA LYS A 23 -1.45 -5.16 14.95
C LYS A 23 -2.95 -5.01 15.28
N PRO A 24 -3.54 -5.88 16.10
CA PRO A 24 -4.88 -5.61 16.59
C PRO A 24 -4.85 -4.48 17.65
N PHE A 25 -5.92 -3.71 17.74
CA PHE A 25 -6.16 -2.75 18.82
C PHE A 25 -7.65 -2.68 19.19
N GLY A 26 -7.95 -2.12 20.37
CA GLY A 26 -9.28 -2.18 20.97
C GLY A 26 -9.39 -3.30 22.01
N GLU A 27 -10.36 -3.18 22.92
CA GLU A 27 -10.53 -4.10 24.06
C GLU A 27 -10.78 -5.56 23.61
N SER A 28 -11.48 -5.72 22.49
CA SER A 28 -11.79 -7.02 21.89
C SER A 28 -10.99 -7.30 20.61
N GLN A 29 -9.89 -6.56 20.34
CA GLN A 29 -9.11 -6.68 19.10
C GLN A 29 -9.92 -6.41 17.81
N GLU A 30 -10.97 -5.62 17.93
CA GLU A 30 -11.95 -5.34 16.87
C GLU A 30 -11.43 -4.44 15.75
N HIS A 31 -10.31 -3.76 15.99
CA HIS A 31 -9.70 -2.85 15.04
C HIS A 31 -8.30 -3.30 14.66
N ARG A 32 -7.85 -2.92 13.45
CA ARG A 32 -6.54 -3.30 12.96
C ARG A 32 -5.92 -2.18 12.13
N TRP A 33 -4.73 -1.75 12.54
CA TRP A 33 -3.77 -1.04 11.69
C TRP A 33 -2.90 -2.05 10.93
N ASN A 34 -2.76 -1.78 9.66
CA ASN A 34 -1.93 -2.49 8.71
C ASN A 34 -1.04 -1.45 8.02
N ASN A 35 0.26 -1.73 7.91
CA ASN A 35 1.15 -0.95 7.08
C ASN A 35 2.04 -1.89 6.28
N ILE A 36 2.03 -1.72 4.97
CA ILE A 36 2.97 -2.38 4.07
C ILE A 36 3.89 -1.30 3.52
N PHE A 37 5.18 -1.47 3.72
CA PHE A 37 6.21 -0.68 3.07
C PHE A 37 6.99 -1.59 2.12
N ILE A 38 7.10 -1.17 0.86
CA ILE A 38 7.91 -1.87 -0.15
C ILE A 38 8.97 -0.91 -0.66
N TYR A 39 10.20 -1.40 -0.68
CA TYR A 39 11.35 -0.75 -1.27
C TYR A 39 11.84 -1.57 -2.46
N GLU A 40 12.01 -0.90 -3.60
CA GLU A 40 12.59 -1.48 -4.82
C GLU A 40 14.03 -0.96 -4.99
N GLU A 41 14.95 -1.87 -5.30
CA GLU A 41 16.30 -1.54 -5.75
C GLU A 41 16.22 -0.64 -7.01
N GLY A 42 16.78 0.56 -6.90
CA GLY A 42 16.54 1.65 -7.87
C GLY A 42 15.73 2.82 -7.31
N GLY A 43 15.41 2.82 -6.01
CA GLY A 43 14.87 3.99 -5.30
C GLY A 43 13.34 4.05 -5.27
N GLY A 44 12.66 2.98 -5.67
CA GLY A 44 11.20 2.89 -5.59
C GLY A 44 10.75 2.73 -4.14
N LYS A 45 9.84 3.59 -3.68
CA LYS A 45 9.32 3.58 -2.30
C LYS A 45 7.81 3.66 -2.34
N TRP A 46 7.18 2.61 -1.86
CA TRP A 46 5.75 2.48 -1.79
C TRP A 46 5.32 2.21 -0.35
N ASN A 47 4.33 2.95 0.13
CA ASN A 47 3.73 2.72 1.44
C ASN A 47 2.21 2.66 1.30
N ARG A 48 1.62 1.61 1.86
CA ARG A 48 0.18 1.48 2.04
C ARG A 48 -0.11 1.33 3.51
N PHE A 49 -0.80 2.33 4.05
CA PHE A 49 -1.35 2.31 5.40
C PHE A 49 -2.84 2.05 5.32
N ASP A 50 -3.33 1.11 6.11
CA ASP A 50 -4.74 0.73 6.19
C ASP A 50 -5.14 0.64 7.66
N VAL A 51 -6.29 1.20 7.99
CA VAL A 51 -6.90 1.10 9.31
C VAL A 51 -8.32 0.64 9.14
N GLU A 52 -8.64 -0.49 9.76
CA GLU A 52 -9.97 -1.05 9.83
C GLU A 52 -10.53 -0.85 11.25
N TYR A 53 -11.74 -0.28 11.31
CA TYR A 53 -12.49 -0.01 12.53
C TYR A 53 -13.86 -0.69 12.46
N THR A 54 -14.03 -1.73 13.27
CA THR A 54 -15.32 -2.39 13.48
C THR A 54 -16.13 -1.63 14.53
N PHE A 55 -17.29 -1.08 14.16
CA PHE A 55 -18.20 -0.40 15.10
C PHE A 55 -19.16 -1.38 15.78
N THR A 56 -19.53 -2.44 15.08
CA THR A 56 -20.45 -3.48 15.52
C THR A 56 -20.15 -4.73 14.68
N ASP A 57 -20.60 -5.92 15.10
CA ASP A 57 -20.43 -7.19 14.35
C ASP A 57 -20.88 -7.13 12.87
N THR A 58 -21.70 -6.14 12.52
CA THR A 58 -22.25 -5.92 11.19
C THR A 58 -21.69 -4.69 10.46
N LEU A 59 -21.01 -3.76 11.14
CA LEU A 59 -20.57 -2.49 10.55
C LEU A 59 -19.07 -2.29 10.73
N LEU A 60 -18.36 -2.22 9.61
CA LEU A 60 -16.93 -1.93 9.56
C LEU A 60 -16.69 -0.71 8.69
N ALA A 61 -15.79 0.17 9.13
CA ALA A 61 -15.18 1.16 8.27
C ALA A 61 -13.71 0.85 8.06
N SER A 62 -13.20 1.17 6.88
CA SER A 62 -11.77 1.12 6.59
C SER A 62 -11.32 2.44 5.99
N VAL A 63 -10.07 2.78 6.28
CA VAL A 63 -9.38 3.91 5.65
C VAL A 63 -8.05 3.39 5.14
N GLU A 64 -7.83 3.54 3.85
CA GLU A 64 -6.60 3.15 3.20
C GLU A 64 -5.94 4.37 2.57
N TRP A 65 -4.66 4.56 2.90
CA TRP A 65 -3.81 5.54 2.28
C TRP A 65 -2.67 4.84 1.56
N ASN A 66 -2.61 5.06 0.25
CA ASN A 66 -1.58 4.54 -0.63
C ASN A 66 -0.73 5.71 -1.14
N ASN A 67 0.57 5.64 -0.92
CA ASN A 67 1.50 6.68 -1.32
C ASN A 67 2.75 6.07 -1.94
N TYR A 68 3.14 6.60 -3.09
CA TYR A 68 4.39 6.32 -3.75
C TYR A 68 5.24 7.58 -3.83
N TRP A 69 6.47 7.52 -3.31
CA TRP A 69 7.41 8.65 -3.32
C TRP A 69 8.82 8.28 -3.81
N GLY A 70 8.93 7.21 -4.61
CA GLY A 70 10.19 6.76 -5.19
C GLY A 70 10.48 7.29 -6.59
N GLU A 71 11.53 6.76 -7.20
CA GLU A 71 11.90 7.10 -8.58
C GLU A 71 10.87 6.61 -9.61
N GLU A 72 10.69 7.36 -10.70
CA GLU A 72 9.71 7.07 -11.76
C GLU A 72 10.14 5.91 -12.67
N ASN A 73 11.45 5.65 -12.78
CA ASN A 73 12.00 4.63 -13.68
C ASN A 73 12.08 3.24 -13.04
N THR A 74 11.31 3.01 -11.98
CA THR A 74 11.21 1.73 -11.27
C THR A 74 9.93 1.00 -11.66
N THR A 75 9.82 -0.27 -11.32
CA THR A 75 8.60 -1.08 -11.59
C THR A 75 7.41 -0.48 -10.87
N PHE A 76 7.63 0.11 -9.68
CA PHE A 76 6.61 0.82 -8.94
C PHE A 76 6.47 2.32 -9.31
N GLY A 77 7.30 2.85 -10.21
CA GLY A 77 7.24 4.24 -10.65
C GLY A 77 5.91 4.64 -11.28
N GLN A 78 5.21 3.68 -11.89
CA GLN A 78 3.83 3.84 -12.38
C GLN A 78 2.82 4.19 -11.28
N PHE A 79 3.13 3.88 -10.01
CA PHE A 79 2.26 4.21 -8.88
C PHE A 79 2.45 5.64 -8.36
N ARG A 80 3.43 6.40 -8.87
CA ARG A 80 3.62 7.80 -8.48
C ARG A 80 2.34 8.62 -8.70
N ASP A 81 1.73 8.45 -9.85
CA ASP A 81 0.50 9.16 -10.21
C ASP A 81 -0.76 8.43 -9.72
N SER A 82 -0.61 7.27 -9.05
CA SER A 82 -1.70 6.47 -8.49
C SER A 82 -1.77 6.51 -6.96
N SER A 83 -1.00 7.40 -6.32
CA SER A 83 -1.14 7.68 -4.88
C SER A 83 -2.59 8.06 -4.60
N ASN A 84 -3.24 7.32 -3.70
CA ASN A 84 -4.67 7.45 -3.48
C ASN A 84 -5.03 7.36 -2.00
N PHE A 85 -6.18 7.92 -1.69
CA PHE A 85 -6.81 7.81 -0.38
C PHE A 85 -8.20 7.23 -0.59
N GLN A 86 -8.50 6.15 0.13
CA GLN A 86 -9.72 5.39 0.00
C GLN A 86 -10.37 5.27 1.37
N VAL A 87 -11.69 5.38 1.38
CA VAL A 87 -12.51 5.13 2.56
C VAL A 87 -13.54 4.07 2.19
N GLY A 88 -13.65 3.06 3.03
CA GLY A 88 -14.58 1.94 2.87
C GLY A 88 -15.57 1.90 4.00
N LEU A 89 -16.82 1.59 3.67
CA LEU A 89 -17.85 1.20 4.63
C LEU A 89 -18.40 -0.14 4.19
N LYS A 90 -18.37 -1.11 5.10
CA LYS A 90 -18.86 -2.46 4.88
C LYS A 90 -19.96 -2.75 5.88
N TRP A 91 -21.12 -3.10 5.35
CA TRP A 91 -22.25 -3.59 6.13
C TRP A 91 -22.44 -5.07 5.82
N ILE A 92 -22.35 -5.91 6.85
CA ILE A 92 -22.63 -7.34 6.80
C ILE A 92 -24.09 -7.53 7.23
N ILE A 93 -24.89 -8.17 6.37
CA ILE A 93 -26.27 -8.54 6.67
C ILE A 93 -26.25 -10.04 7.04
N GLU A 94 -26.87 -10.36 8.16
CA GLU A 94 -27.03 -11.73 8.67
C GLU A 94 -28.24 -12.44 8.05
#